data_AF-A0A9W8FBL1-F1
#
_entry.id   AF-A0A9W8FBL1-F1
#
_cell.length_a   1.000
_cell.length_b   1.000
_cell.length_c   1.000
_cell.angle_alpha   90.00
_cell.angle_beta   90.00
_cell.angle_gamma   90.00
#
_symmetry.space_group_name_H-M   'P 1'
#
loop_
_entity.id
_entity.type
_entity.pdbx_description
1 polymer ?
#
loop_
_entity_poly.entity_id
_entity_poly.type
_entity_poly.pdbx_seq_one_letter_code
_entity_poly.pdbx_strand_id
1 'polypeptide(L)'
;MLTDARTGRFITQRQVPRLALTKVTIDPSSNTLGLSAPTTSTLHLALNPRDADLSSQYKVRVWYDDVYGSSSSEAAQKWLTAFVGKPTRLLYRDSRETRLVPRYLPGDPTCHLLPQSGFADVFPFHTITEPSLSHVN
;
A
#
# COMPACT_ATOMS: atom_id res chain seq x y z
N MET A 1 0.36 -1.98 1.13
CA MET A 1 -0.74 -1.43 1.96
C MET A 1 -0.61 -1.98 3.37
N LEU A 2 -0.70 -1.13 4.40
CA LEU A 2 -0.74 -1.59 5.79
C LEU A 2 -2.18 -1.92 6.18
N THR A 3 -2.40 -3.08 6.78
CA THR A 3 -3.73 -3.52 7.22
C THR A 3 -3.72 -4.03 8.64
N ASP A 4 -4.81 -3.79 9.36
CA ASP A 4 -5.06 -4.36 10.67
C ASP A 4 -5.26 -5.87 10.53
N ALA A 5 -4.39 -6.65 11.17
CA ALA A 5 -4.37 -8.09 10.99
C ALA A 5 -5.64 -8.78 11.52
N ARG A 6 -6.39 -8.13 12.41
CA ARG A 6 -7.62 -8.65 12.99
C ARG A 6 -8.84 -8.32 12.13
N THR A 7 -8.89 -7.12 11.56
CA THR A 7 -10.10 -6.64 10.87
C THR A 7 -9.99 -6.62 9.34
N GLY A 8 -8.79 -6.76 8.77
CA GLY A 8 -8.55 -6.62 7.33
C GLY A 8 -8.79 -5.21 6.78
N ARG A 9 -8.84 -4.20 7.65
CA ARG A 9 -9.02 -2.80 7.25
C ARG A 9 -7.67 -2.13 7.07
N PHE A 10 -7.54 -1.27 6.07
CA PHE A 10 -6.32 -0.49 5.89
C PHE A 10 -6.07 0.47 7.06
N ILE A 11 -4.79 0.70 7.36
CA ILE A 11 -4.34 1.62 8.40
C ILE A 11 -3.81 2.87 7.70
N THR A 12 -4.29 4.04 8.13
CA THR A 12 -3.83 5.33 7.61
C THR A 12 -2.95 6.07 8.61
N GLN A 13 -2.17 7.03 8.12
CA GLN A 13 -1.43 7.97 8.98
C GLN A 13 -2.36 8.83 9.85
N ARG A 14 -3.59 9.13 9.41
CA ARG A 14 -4.57 9.85 10.24
C ARG A 14 -4.99 9.04 11.47
N GLN A 15 -5.10 7.72 11.33
CA GLN A 15 -5.41 6.81 12.44
C GLN A 15 -4.19 6.53 13.32
N VAL A 16 -3.01 6.43 12.71
CA VAL A 16 -1.75 6.12 13.39
C VAL A 16 -0.69 7.15 12.99
N PRO A 17 -0.66 8.35 13.64
CA PRO A 17 0.20 9.46 13.23
C PRO A 17 1.69 9.12 13.19
N ARG A 18 2.15 8.22 14.08
CA ARG A 18 3.55 7.80 14.12
C ARG A 18 4.04 7.13 12.84
N LEU A 19 3.15 6.64 11.98
CA LEU A 19 3.52 6.14 10.65
C LEU A 19 4.25 7.19 9.80
N ALA A 20 4.02 8.49 10.05
CA ALA A 20 4.75 9.58 9.41
C ALA A 20 6.26 9.58 9.75
N LEU A 21 6.68 8.89 10.80
CA LEU A 21 8.09 8.76 11.19
C LEU A 21 8.82 7.63 10.43
N THR A 22 8.12 6.91 9.56
CA THR A 22 8.73 5.85 8.74
C THR A 22 9.59 6.49 7.67
N LYS A 23 10.86 6.12 7.63
CA LYS A 23 11.78 6.46 6.54
C LYS A 23 11.89 5.28 5.59
N VAL A 24 11.86 5.57 4.30
CA VAL A 24 11.91 4.58 3.22
C VAL A 24 13.20 4.77 2.44
N THR A 25 13.93 3.67 2.21
CA THR A 25 15.06 3.63 1.27
C THR A 25 14.75 2.62 0.18
N ILE A 26 14.98 3.00 -1.07
CA ILE A 26 14.74 2.15 -2.24
C ILE A 26 16.05 1.95 -2.95
N ASP A 27 16.48 0.69 -3.09
CA ASP A 27 17.63 0.32 -3.90
C ASP A 27 17.18 -0.67 -4.99
N PRO A 28 16.95 -0.18 -6.22
CA PRO A 28 16.57 -1.03 -7.34
C PRO A 28 17.65 -2.02 -7.74
N SER A 29 18.93 -1.67 -7.57
CA SER A 29 20.06 -2.50 -8.02
C SER A 29 20.16 -3.81 -7.25
N SER A 30 19.81 -3.78 -5.96
CA SER A 30 19.78 -4.95 -5.08
C SER A 30 18.36 -5.50 -4.86
N ASN A 31 17.33 -4.95 -5.52
CA ASN A 31 15.92 -5.27 -5.28
C ASN A 31 15.52 -5.10 -3.81
N THR A 32 15.96 -4.04 -3.14
CA THR A 32 15.76 -3.84 -1.69
C THR A 32 14.85 -2.64 -1.39
N LEU A 33 13.85 -2.87 -0.53
CA LEU A 33 13.04 -1.87 0.14
C LEU A 33 13.40 -1.86 1.63
N GLY A 34 14.00 -0.77 2.10
CA GLY A 34 14.31 -0.56 3.51
C GLY A 34 13.25 0.30 4.18
N LEU A 35 12.75 -0.16 5.33
CA LEU A 35 11.87 0.60 6.21
C LEU A 35 12.58 0.81 7.55
N SER A 36 12.69 2.05 7.99
CA SER A 36 13.21 2.37 9.32
C SER A 36 12.28 3.33 10.04
N ALA A 37 12.29 3.26 11.36
CA ALA A 37 11.49 4.10 12.22
C ALA A 37 12.23 4.33 13.54
N PRO A 38 11.89 5.36 14.34
CA PRO A 38 12.55 5.60 15.62
C PRO A 38 12.58 4.35 16.48
N THR A 39 13.70 4.10 17.15
CA THR A 39 13.89 2.98 18.09
C THR A 39 13.79 1.57 17.50
N THR A 40 13.71 1.43 16.17
CA THR A 40 13.64 0.11 15.51
C THR A 40 14.79 -0.07 14.52
N SER A 41 15.35 -1.29 14.44
CA SER A 41 16.30 -1.64 13.38
C SER A 41 15.65 -1.53 12.00
N THR A 42 16.45 -1.30 10.96
CA THR A 42 15.93 -1.25 9.59
C THR A 42 15.39 -2.62 9.18
N LEU A 43 14.12 -2.65 8.73
CA LEU A 43 13.51 -3.80 8.09
C LEU A 43 13.86 -3.77 6.60
N HIS A 44 14.46 -4.85 6.10
CA HIS A 44 14.73 -5.02 4.67
C HIS A 44 13.71 -6.00 4.07
N LEU A 45 13.14 -5.59 2.93
CA LEU A 45 12.16 -6.33 2.16
C LEU A 45 12.62 -6.39 0.69
N ALA A 46 12.14 -7.37 -0.06
CA ALA A 46 12.26 -7.33 -1.50
C ALA A 46 11.44 -6.15 -2.05
N LEU A 47 12.06 -5.30 -2.88
CA LEU A 47 11.39 -4.18 -3.54
C LEU A 47 10.29 -4.68 -4.48
N ASN A 48 10.64 -5.69 -5.28
CA ASN A 48 9.71 -6.48 -6.08
C ASN A 48 9.69 -7.90 -5.51
N PRO A 49 8.78 -8.19 -4.57
CA PRO A 49 8.68 -9.51 -3.95
C PRO A 49 8.20 -10.55 -4.96
N ARG A 50 8.81 -11.74 -4.91
CA ARG A 50 8.34 -12.94 -5.61
C ARG A 50 7.42 -13.75 -4.71
N ASP A 51 6.75 -14.76 -5.25
CA ASP A 51 5.85 -15.62 -4.47
C ASP A 51 6.52 -16.24 -3.23
N ALA A 52 7.82 -16.53 -3.30
CA ALA A 52 8.60 -17.06 -2.16
C ALA A 52 8.83 -16.03 -1.03
N ASP A 53 8.77 -14.73 -1.32
CA ASP A 53 8.92 -13.65 -0.33
C ASP A 53 7.60 -13.33 0.39
N LEU A 54 6.50 -13.88 -0.13
CA LEU A 54 5.14 -13.61 0.28
C LEU A 54 4.57 -14.81 1.05
N SER A 55 3.57 -14.51 1.87
CA SER A 55 2.81 -15.49 2.64
C SER A 55 1.35 -15.49 2.17
N SER A 56 0.43 -15.90 3.04
CA SER A 56 -0.99 -16.03 2.71
C SER A 56 -1.60 -14.77 2.10
N GLN A 57 -2.59 -14.99 1.24
CA GLN A 57 -3.44 -13.94 0.68
C GLN A 57 -4.50 -13.54 1.70
N TYR A 58 -4.79 -12.24 1.78
CA TYR A 58 -5.79 -11.68 2.67
C TYR A 58 -6.71 -10.72 1.91
N LYS A 59 -8.01 -10.78 2.24
CA LYS A 59 -8.97 -9.79 1.77
C LYS A 59 -8.78 -8.47 2.53
N VAL A 60 -8.79 -7.38 1.79
CA VAL A 60 -8.72 -6.00 2.27
C VAL A 60 -9.93 -5.26 1.77
N ARG A 61 -10.59 -4.50 2.65
CA ARG A 61 -11.59 -3.54 2.21
C ARG A 61 -10.95 -2.17 2.00
N VAL A 62 -10.88 -1.72 0.75
CA VAL A 62 -10.42 -0.38 0.36
C VAL A 62 -11.65 0.41 -0.04
N TRP A 63 -12.08 1.33 0.84
CA TRP A 63 -13.33 2.07 0.69
C TRP A 63 -14.54 1.13 0.48
N TYR A 64 -15.09 1.10 -0.73
CA TYR A 64 -16.25 0.27 -1.10
C TYR A 64 -15.87 -1.03 -1.82
N ASP A 65 -14.58 -1.26 -2.07
CA ASP A 65 -14.08 -2.41 -2.82
C ASP A 65 -13.41 -3.43 -1.91
N ASP A 66 -13.66 -4.72 -2.19
CA ASP A 66 -12.89 -5.82 -1.61
C ASP A 66 -11.77 -6.20 -2.59
N VAL A 67 -10.54 -6.16 -2.10
CA VAL A 67 -9.32 -6.41 -2.88
C VAL A 67 -8.47 -7.42 -2.14
N TYR A 68 -7.83 -8.34 -2.84
CA TYR A 68 -6.91 -9.29 -2.22
C TYR A 68 -5.46 -8.81 -2.31
N GLY A 69 -4.69 -9.12 -1.28
CA GLY A 69 -3.26 -8.85 -1.25
C GLY A 69 -2.49 -9.95 -0.54
N SER A 70 -1.29 -10.22 -1.03
CA SER A 70 -0.38 -11.21 -0.45
C SER A 70 0.44 -10.56 0.65
N SER A 71 0.50 -11.20 1.81
CA SER A 71 1.18 -10.63 2.97
C SER A 71 2.68 -10.81 2.92
N SER A 72 3.43 -9.81 3.40
CA SER A 72 4.86 -9.90 3.66
C SER A 72 5.19 -11.03 4.65
N SER A 73 6.47 -11.37 4.74
CA SER A 73 7.00 -12.34 5.72
C SER A 73 6.56 -12.05 7.17
N GLU A 74 6.59 -13.09 8.02
CA GLU A 74 6.26 -12.98 9.44
C GLU A 74 7.19 -12.00 10.18
N ALA A 75 8.46 -11.95 9.80
CA ALA A 75 9.43 -11.01 10.36
C ALA A 75 9.01 -9.54 10.10
N ALA A 76 8.56 -9.25 8.88
CA ALA A 76 8.04 -7.93 8.53
C ALA A 76 6.76 -7.60 9.33
N GLN A 77 5.86 -8.57 9.51
CA GLN A 77 4.64 -8.38 10.31
C GLN A 77 4.95 -8.09 11.78
N LYS A 78 5.95 -8.78 12.37
CA LYS A 78 6.41 -8.52 13.75
C LYS A 78 6.97 -7.11 13.89
N TRP A 79 7.84 -6.70 12.97
CA TRP A 79 8.40 -5.36 12.93
C TRP A 79 7.32 -4.28 12.85
N LEU A 80 6.38 -4.43 11.91
CA LEU A 80 5.29 -3.48 11.71
C LEU A 80 4.35 -3.46 12.92
N THR A 81 4.05 -4.62 13.50
CA THR A 81 3.21 -4.71 14.70
C THR A 81 3.85 -3.98 15.89
N ALA A 82 5.16 -4.15 16.09
CA ALA A 82 5.91 -3.46 17.13
C ALA A 82 5.88 -1.93 16.93
N PHE A 83 6.12 -1.47 15.70
CA PHE A 83 6.15 -0.04 15.39
C PHE A 83 4.75 0.61 15.47
N VAL A 84 3.74 -0.03 14.88
CA VAL A 84 2.36 0.49 14.82
C VAL A 84 1.66 0.37 16.18
N GLY A 85 2.04 -0.59 17.02
CA GLY A 85 1.46 -0.83 18.34
C GLY A 85 0.19 -1.69 18.33
N LYS A 86 -0.14 -2.30 17.19
CA LYS A 86 -1.23 -3.27 17.04
C LYS A 86 -0.96 -4.24 15.89
N PRO A 87 -1.59 -5.43 15.87
CA PRO A 87 -1.36 -6.43 14.83
C PRO A 87 -1.51 -5.87 13.42
N THR A 88 -0.41 -5.85 12.66
CA THR A 88 -0.32 -5.17 11.37
C THR A 88 0.31 -6.08 10.31
N ARG A 89 -0.28 -6.10 9.12
CA ARG A 89 0.29 -6.74 7.92
C ARG A 89 0.68 -5.69 6.89
N LEU A 90 1.74 -5.96 6.15
CA LEU A 90 2.03 -5.29 4.89
C LEU A 90 1.59 -6.20 3.75
N LEU A 91 0.61 -5.73 2.98
CA LEU A 91 0.09 -6.46 1.83
C LEU A 91 0.58 -5.85 0.53
N TYR A 92 1.04 -6.72 -0.36
CA TYR A 92 1.35 -6.39 -1.75
C TYR A 92 0.15 -6.73 -2.62
N ARG A 93 -0.09 -5.93 -3.66
CA ARG A 93 -1.13 -6.25 -4.64
C ARG A 93 -0.71 -7.54 -5.33
N ASP A 94 -1.59 -8.52 -5.35
CA ASP A 94 -1.37 -9.73 -6.14
C ASP A 94 -1.47 -9.38 -7.64
N SER A 95 -0.48 -9.77 -8.44
CA SER A 95 -0.45 -9.49 -9.87
C SER A 95 -1.56 -10.21 -10.64
N ARG A 96 -2.11 -11.28 -10.07
CA ARG A 96 -3.23 -12.06 -10.63
C ARG A 96 -4.58 -11.40 -10.36
N GLU A 97 -4.63 -10.44 -9.45
CA GLU A 97 -5.87 -9.75 -9.05
C GLU A 97 -6.09 -8.50 -9.89
N THR A 98 -7.32 -8.38 -10.42
CA THR A 98 -7.78 -7.21 -11.16
C THR A 98 -8.85 -6.49 -10.34
N ARG A 99 -8.54 -5.28 -9.87
CA ARG A 99 -9.54 -4.40 -9.26
C ARG A 99 -9.88 -3.29 -10.26
N LEU A 100 -11.04 -3.43 -10.87
CA LEU A 100 -11.65 -2.40 -11.71
C LEU A 100 -12.18 -1.27 -10.84
N VAL A 101 -11.97 -0.02 -11.26
CA VAL A 101 -12.52 1.18 -10.58
C VAL A 101 -13.43 1.99 -11.50
N PRO A 102 -14.48 1.38 -12.10
CA PRO A 102 -15.30 2.01 -13.13
C PRO A 102 -16.20 3.13 -12.59
N ARG A 103 -16.44 3.17 -11.26
CA ARG A 103 -17.31 4.15 -10.58
C ARG A 103 -16.94 5.60 -10.89
N TYR A 104 -15.69 5.85 -11.23
CA TYR A 104 -15.16 7.19 -11.44
C TYR A 104 -14.92 7.53 -12.91
N LEU A 105 -15.33 6.66 -13.84
CA LEU A 105 -15.28 6.97 -15.27
C LEU A 105 -16.40 7.94 -15.65
N PRO A 106 -16.11 8.95 -16.50
CA PRO A 106 -17.17 9.66 -17.20
C PRO A 106 -17.96 8.67 -18.06
N GLY A 107 -19.26 8.90 -18.24
CA GLY A 107 -20.12 8.05 -19.10
C GLY A 107 -19.81 8.15 -20.60
N ASP A 108 -18.74 8.84 -20.98
CA ASP A 108 -18.28 9.09 -22.34
C ASP A 108 -17.26 8.02 -22.77
N PRO A 109 -17.26 7.57 -24.04
CA PRO A 109 -16.35 6.55 -24.57
C PRO A 109 -14.85 6.94 -24.64
N THR A 110 -14.46 8.12 -24.17
CA THR A 110 -13.06 8.59 -24.09
C THR A 110 -12.08 7.61 -23.43
N CYS A 111 -12.53 6.76 -22.50
CA CYS A 111 -11.72 5.70 -21.93
C CYS A 111 -11.98 4.36 -22.64
N HIS A 112 -11.10 4.00 -23.58
CA HIS A 112 -11.14 2.70 -24.27
C HIS A 112 -10.68 1.51 -23.42
N LEU A 113 -10.13 1.76 -22.23
CA LEU A 113 -9.71 0.74 -21.27
C LEU A 113 -10.40 0.94 -19.93
N LEU A 114 -10.83 -0.16 -19.30
CA LEU A 114 -11.37 -0.12 -17.95
C LEU A 114 -10.25 0.18 -16.96
N PRO A 115 -10.36 1.24 -16.14
CA PRO A 115 -9.30 1.63 -15.23
C PRO A 115 -9.15 0.59 -14.14
N GLN A 116 -7.89 0.26 -13.86
CA GLN A 116 -7.50 -0.63 -12.80
C GLN A 116 -6.71 0.14 -11.75
N SER A 117 -6.90 -0.23 -10.50
CA SER A 117 -6.11 0.30 -9.38
C SER A 117 -5.74 -0.84 -8.46
N GLY A 118 -4.57 -0.78 -7.82
CA GLY A 118 -4.28 -1.66 -6.70
C GLY A 118 -5.02 -1.18 -5.44
N PHE A 119 -4.25 -0.67 -4.50
CA PHE A 119 -4.77 -0.11 -3.26
C PHE A 119 -4.94 1.42 -3.29
N ALA A 120 -4.77 2.08 -4.45
CA ALA A 120 -4.99 3.52 -4.54
C ALA A 120 -6.49 3.85 -4.39
N ASP A 121 -6.80 5.01 -3.82
CA ASP A 121 -8.14 5.34 -3.36
C ASP A 121 -9.19 5.32 -4.48
N VAL A 122 -8.90 6.04 -5.57
CA VAL A 122 -9.89 6.38 -6.60
C VAL A 122 -9.37 6.11 -8.01
N PHE A 123 -8.29 6.78 -8.41
CA PHE A 123 -7.73 6.71 -9.76
C PHE A 123 -6.30 6.12 -9.76
N PRO A 124 -5.85 5.50 -10.87
CA PRO A 124 -4.47 5.03 -11.01
C PRO A 124 -3.44 6.17 -10.98
N PHE A 125 -3.84 7.37 -11.38
CA PHE A 125 -2.99 8.56 -11.40
C PHE A 125 -3.69 9.71 -10.69
N HIS A 126 -2.90 10.47 -9.92
CA HIS A 126 -3.31 11.76 -9.36
C HIS A 126 -2.34 12.81 -9.90
N THR A 127 -2.87 13.79 -10.64
CA THR A 127 -2.08 14.84 -11.28
C THR A 127 -2.36 16.17 -10.61
N ILE A 128 -1.30 16.96 -10.41
CA ILE A 128 -1.37 18.33 -9.90
C ILE A 128 -0.46 19.21 -10.77
N THR A 129 -0.67 20.52 -10.74
CA THR A 129 0.19 21.49 -11.42
C THR A 129 0.92 22.39 -10.42
N GLU A 130 2.10 22.89 -10.79
CA GLU A 130 2.83 23.85 -9.94
C GLU A 130 2.00 25.10 -9.60
N PRO A 131 1.22 25.71 -10.52
CA PRO A 131 0.32 26.80 -10.16
C PRO A 131 -0.75 26.41 -9.14
N SER A 132 -1.34 25.21 -9.27
CA SER A 132 -2.35 24.74 -8.30
C SER A 132 -1.76 24.51 -6.91
N LEU A 133 -0.51 24.03 -6.82
CA LEU A 133 0.19 23.84 -5.55
C LEU A 133 0.60 25.19 -4.93
N SER A 134 1.03 26.14 -5.76
CA SER A 134 1.43 27.48 -5.33
C SER A 134 0.24 28.26 -4.74
N HIS A 135 -0.97 28.04 -5.24
CA HIS A 135 -2.17 28.71 -4.73
C HIS A 135 -2.59 28.26 -3.32
N VAL A 136 -2.19 27.06 -2.87
CA VAL A 136 -2.62 26.49 -1.58
C VAL A 136 -1.53 26.48 -0.49
N ASN A 137 -0.34 27.00 -0.79
CA ASN A 137 0.74 27.23 0.18
C ASN A 137 0.83 28.70 0.57
#